data_AF-A0A954Y1N2-F1
#
_entry.id   AF-A0A954Y1N2-F1
#
_cell.length_a   1.000
_cell.length_b   1.000
_cell.length_c   1.000
_cell.angle_alpha   90.00
_cell.angle_beta   90.00
_cell.angle_gamma   90.00
#
_symmetry.space_group_name_H-M   'P 1'
#
loop_
_entity.id
_entity.type
_entity.pdbx_description
1 polymer ?
#
loop_
_entity_poly.entity_id
_entity_poly.type
_entity_poly.pdbx_seq_one_letter_code
_entity_poly.pdbx_strand_id
1 'polypeptide(L)'
;GGAGRDTLRGQSGDDWMYGGSGDDKLIGGTGIDILEGGAGDDRVYGGKGNDQFLYVMAANTGASDEYHGNKGFDTLVLNLSRDEWFQADVQADIQAYLAFLAAHTDPATEQADGETFQFTAFDLKARQF
;
A
#
# COMPACT_ATOMS: atom_id res chain seq x y z
N GLY A 1 4.30 11.29 10.14
CA GLY A 1 5.66 11.34 10.68
C GLY A 1 6.23 12.70 10.38
N GLY A 2 6.28 13.03 9.10
CA GLY A 2 6.88 14.27 8.60
C GLY A 2 8.01 13.88 7.68
N ALA A 3 9.18 14.48 7.88
CA ALA A 3 10.38 14.09 7.15
C ALA A 3 11.31 13.27 8.04
N GLY A 4 11.93 12.25 7.46
CA GLY A 4 12.89 11.38 8.14
C GLY A 4 12.32 9.98 8.36
N ARG A 5 12.99 9.22 9.24
CA ARG A 5 12.60 7.85 9.55
C ARG A 5 11.72 7.84 10.79
N ASP A 6 10.41 7.72 10.63
CA ASP A 6 9.47 7.78 11.74
C ASP A 6 8.93 6.42 12.14
N THR A 7 8.47 6.33 13.39
CA THR A 7 7.68 5.19 13.89
C THR A 7 6.39 5.70 14.50
N LEU A 8 5.28 5.40 13.85
CA LEU A 8 3.94 5.83 14.26
C LEU A 8 3.15 4.65 14.84
N ARG A 9 2.33 4.90 15.86
CA ARG A 9 1.47 3.91 16.52
C ARG A 9 0.10 4.50 16.84
N GLY A 10 -0.97 3.96 16.25
CA GLY A 10 -2.36 4.38 16.51
C GLY A 10 -2.91 3.87 17.85
N GLN A 11 -2.53 2.64 18.21
CA GLN A 11 -2.95 1.93 19.43
C GLN A 11 -4.37 1.38 19.35
N SER A 12 -5.34 2.09 19.94
CA SER A 12 -6.73 1.63 20.02
C SER A 12 -7.65 2.76 19.59
N GLY A 13 -8.62 2.41 18.75
CA GLY A 13 -9.48 3.37 18.10
C GLY A 13 -9.25 3.34 16.59
N ASP A 14 -10.08 4.08 15.86
CA ASP A 14 -9.97 4.21 14.42
C ASP A 14 -9.01 5.37 14.13
N ASP A 15 -7.83 5.08 13.61
CA ASP A 15 -6.77 6.06 13.40
C ASP A 15 -6.59 6.43 11.92
N TRP A 16 -6.16 7.68 11.67
CA TRP A 16 -5.63 8.07 10.36
C TRP A 16 -4.16 8.42 10.52
N MET A 17 -3.30 7.65 9.85
CA MET A 17 -1.85 7.75 9.98
C MET A 17 -1.20 7.98 8.63
N TYR A 18 -0.30 8.96 8.59
CA TYR A 18 0.52 9.30 7.43
C TYR A 18 2.00 9.34 7.84
N GLY A 19 2.86 8.57 7.18
CA GLY A 19 4.30 8.54 7.43
C GLY A 19 4.98 9.82 6.96
N GLY A 20 4.82 10.17 5.68
CA GLY A 20 5.40 11.37 5.11
C GLY A 20 6.53 11.03 4.15
N SER A 21 7.73 11.55 4.39
CA SER A 21 8.89 11.24 3.56
C SER A 21 9.99 10.58 4.39
N GLY A 22 10.61 9.53 3.86
CA GLY A 22 11.60 8.68 4.52
C GLY A 22 11.05 7.29 4.79
N ASP A 23 11.90 6.37 5.27
CA ASP A 23 11.54 4.96 5.45
C ASP A 23 10.75 4.73 6.75
N ASP A 24 9.44 4.89 6.71
CA ASP A 24 8.60 4.93 7.89
C ASP A 24 8.13 3.54 8.37
N LYS A 25 7.77 3.48 9.66
CA LYS A 25 7.09 2.33 10.25
C LYS A 25 5.76 2.76 10.85
N LEU A 26 4.66 2.28 10.29
CA LEU A 26 3.31 2.57 10.76
C LEU A 26 2.68 1.33 11.38
N ILE A 27 2.08 1.47 12.57
CA ILE A 27 1.35 0.40 13.26
C ILE A 27 -0.02 0.96 13.68
N GLY A 28 -1.09 0.54 13.01
CA GLY A 28 -2.47 0.96 13.30
C GLY A 28 -2.90 0.54 14.70
N GLY A 29 -3.04 -0.77 14.92
CA GLY A 29 -3.28 -1.34 16.24
C GLY A 29 -4.61 -2.06 16.32
N THR A 30 -5.61 -1.49 16.98
CA THR A 30 -6.95 -2.06 17.03
C THR A 30 -7.98 -1.00 16.67
N GLY A 31 -8.87 -1.29 15.73
CA GLY A 31 -9.84 -0.33 15.20
C GLY A 31 -9.87 -0.44 13.69
N ILE A 32 -10.59 0.44 13.02
CA ILE A 32 -10.54 0.55 11.56
C ILE A 32 -9.58 1.68 11.22
N ASP A 33 -8.39 1.34 10.75
CA ASP A 33 -7.32 2.30 10.51
C ASP A 33 -7.21 2.68 9.03
N ILE A 34 -6.79 3.92 8.77
CA ILE A 34 -6.37 4.40 7.45
C ILE A 34 -4.88 4.71 7.50
N LEU A 35 -4.08 4.00 6.72
CA LEU A 35 -2.62 4.02 6.81
C LEU A 35 -1.97 4.35 5.46
N GLU A 36 -1.18 5.41 5.41
CA GLU A 36 -0.41 5.83 4.23
C GLU A 36 1.07 5.97 4.61
N GLY A 37 1.95 5.18 3.98
CA GLY A 37 3.40 5.25 4.20
C GLY A 37 3.95 6.61 3.76
N GLY A 38 3.83 6.90 2.48
CA GLY A 38 4.11 8.22 1.93
C GLY A 38 5.15 8.14 0.82
N ALA A 39 6.41 8.48 1.09
CA ALA A 39 7.50 8.40 0.14
C ALA A 39 8.72 7.81 0.82
N GLY A 40 9.34 6.77 0.27
CA GLY A 40 10.45 6.05 0.93
C GLY A 40 10.07 4.59 1.11
N ASP A 41 10.98 3.76 1.63
CA ASP A 41 10.70 2.34 1.79
C ASP A 41 9.97 2.10 3.12
N ASP A 42 8.64 2.00 3.06
CA ASP A 42 7.79 1.98 4.24
C ASP A 42 7.41 0.57 4.70
N ARG A 43 7.16 0.42 6.01
CA ARG A 43 6.52 -0.78 6.58
C ARG A 43 5.25 -0.41 7.31
N VAL A 44 4.12 -0.86 6.79
CA VAL A 44 2.79 -0.46 7.26
C VAL A 44 2.03 -1.69 7.76
N TYR A 45 1.63 -1.65 9.03
CA TYR A 45 0.93 -2.74 9.71
C TYR A 45 -0.46 -2.26 10.16
N GLY A 46 -1.53 -2.89 9.65
CA GLY A 46 -2.94 -2.61 9.99
C GLY A 46 -3.22 -2.95 11.45
N GLY A 47 -3.26 -4.25 11.75
CA GLY A 47 -3.39 -4.73 13.12
C GLY A 47 -4.65 -5.55 13.29
N LYS A 48 -5.59 -5.12 14.12
CA LYS A 48 -6.90 -5.76 14.24
C LYS A 48 -7.95 -4.80 13.73
N GLY A 49 -8.77 -5.27 12.79
CA GLY A 49 -9.84 -4.48 12.22
C GLY A 49 -9.86 -4.67 10.73
N ASN A 50 -10.71 -3.91 10.06
CA ASN A 50 -10.79 -3.95 8.60
C ASN A 50 -10.15 -2.67 8.09
N ASP A 51 -8.83 -2.70 7.92
CA ASP A 51 -8.01 -1.52 7.70
C ASP A 51 -7.95 -1.14 6.21
N GLN A 52 -7.65 0.13 5.95
CA GLN A 52 -7.44 0.66 4.61
C GLN A 52 -6.01 1.19 4.47
N PHE A 53 -5.24 0.55 3.60
CA PHE A 53 -3.93 1.04 3.21
C PHE A 53 -4.09 1.94 1.99
N LEU A 54 -3.58 3.16 2.06
CA LEU A 54 -3.59 4.10 0.94
C LEU A 54 -2.19 4.13 0.32
N TYR A 55 -2.11 3.71 -0.94
CA TYR A 55 -0.88 3.77 -1.71
C TYR A 55 -0.99 4.84 -2.80
N VAL A 56 -0.25 5.93 -2.64
CA VAL A 56 -0.20 7.04 -3.61
C VAL A 56 1.00 6.87 -4.53
N MET A 57 0.78 6.45 -5.77
CA MET A 57 1.85 6.16 -6.74
C MET A 57 2.77 7.36 -6.99
N ALA A 58 2.22 8.58 -7.00
CA ALA A 58 3.00 9.80 -7.23
C ALA A 58 3.92 10.17 -6.05
N ALA A 59 3.60 9.72 -4.83
CA ALA A 59 4.44 9.92 -3.66
C ALA A 59 5.50 8.82 -3.52
N ASN A 60 5.19 7.60 -3.96
CA ASN A 60 6.04 6.41 -3.80
C ASN A 60 6.90 6.05 -5.03
N THR A 61 7.33 7.03 -5.83
CA THR A 61 8.11 6.74 -7.04
C THR A 61 9.46 6.08 -6.70
N GLY A 62 9.61 4.80 -7.04
CA GLY A 62 10.82 4.02 -6.81
C GLY A 62 10.97 3.44 -5.40
N ALA A 63 9.93 3.53 -4.56
CA ALA A 63 9.90 2.96 -3.22
C ALA A 63 9.48 1.48 -3.22
N SER A 64 9.97 0.73 -2.25
CA SER A 64 9.58 -0.65 -1.95
C SER A 64 8.89 -0.71 -0.59
N ASP A 65 7.56 -0.69 -0.62
CA ASP A 65 6.74 -0.74 0.59
C ASP A 65 6.31 -2.17 0.95
N GLU A 66 6.15 -2.39 2.25
CA GLU A 66 5.58 -3.62 2.83
C GLU A 66 4.27 -3.29 3.55
N TYR A 67 3.15 -3.86 3.09
CA TYR A 67 1.83 -3.70 3.72
C TYR A 67 1.37 -5.02 4.35
N HIS A 68 1.04 -4.97 5.64
CA HIS A 68 0.61 -6.13 6.44
C HIS A 68 -0.75 -5.86 7.09
N GLY A 69 -1.81 -6.48 6.58
CA GLY A 69 -3.17 -6.38 7.14
C GLY A 69 -3.28 -6.94 8.57
N ASN A 70 -2.65 -8.09 8.82
CA ASN A 70 -2.83 -8.89 10.03
C ASN A 70 -4.26 -9.41 10.19
N LYS A 71 -4.99 -9.03 11.25
CA LYS A 71 -6.31 -9.62 11.58
C LYS A 71 -7.45 -8.75 11.06
N GLY A 72 -8.21 -9.32 10.13
CA GLY A 72 -9.47 -8.78 9.65
C GLY A 72 -9.51 -8.81 8.13
N PHE A 73 -10.42 -8.05 7.54
CA PHE A 73 -10.55 -7.92 6.10
C PHE A 73 -10.07 -6.55 5.68
N ASP A 74 -8.83 -6.49 5.24
CA ASP A 74 -8.15 -5.24 4.90
C ASP A 74 -8.28 -4.92 3.41
N THR A 75 -8.08 -3.65 3.06
CA THR A 75 -8.15 -3.17 1.68
C THR A 75 -6.93 -2.32 1.36
N LEU A 76 -6.29 -2.58 0.22
CA LEU A 76 -5.31 -1.67 -0.37
C LEU A 76 -5.98 -0.80 -1.43
N VAL A 77 -5.93 0.51 -1.24
CA VAL A 77 -6.44 1.51 -2.17
C VAL A 77 -5.26 2.11 -2.93
N LEU A 78 -5.23 1.84 -4.24
CA LEU A 78 -4.26 2.46 -5.15
C LEU A 78 -4.80 3.81 -5.62
N ASN A 79 -4.26 4.90 -5.07
CA ASN A 79 -4.58 6.25 -5.52
C ASN A 79 -3.65 6.65 -6.66
N LEU A 80 -4.17 6.52 -7.87
CA LEU A 80 -3.53 6.93 -9.11
C LEU A 80 -3.86 8.41 -9.33
N SER A 81 -2.99 9.33 -8.92
CA SER A 81 -3.22 10.75 -9.23
C SER A 81 -3.25 10.94 -10.74
N ARG A 82 -4.40 11.43 -11.21
CA ARG A 82 -4.81 11.42 -12.61
C ARG A 82 -4.26 12.64 -13.33
N ASP A 83 -2.96 12.65 -13.62
CA ASP A 83 -2.42 13.65 -14.56
C ASP A 83 -2.86 13.25 -15.98
N GLU A 84 -3.54 14.18 -16.68
CA GLU A 84 -4.39 13.93 -17.86
C GLU A 84 -3.66 13.30 -19.08
N TRP A 85 -2.33 13.23 -19.07
CA TRP A 85 -1.53 12.66 -20.15
C TRP A 85 -1.17 11.17 -19.99
N PHE A 86 -1.56 10.53 -18.88
CA PHE A 86 -1.06 9.20 -18.48
C PHE A 86 -2.09 8.04 -18.58
N GLN A 87 -3.21 8.23 -19.27
CA GLN A 87 -4.38 7.33 -19.17
C GLN A 87 -4.35 6.06 -20.05
N ALA A 88 -3.55 5.98 -21.11
CA ALA A 88 -3.59 4.81 -22.01
C ALA A 88 -2.67 3.67 -21.57
N ASP A 89 -1.46 3.99 -21.13
CA ASP A 89 -0.43 2.98 -20.86
C ASP A 89 -0.55 2.39 -19.44
N VAL A 90 -0.87 3.22 -18.43
CA VAL A 90 -1.02 2.76 -17.04
C VAL A 90 -2.22 1.83 -16.85
N GLN A 91 -3.33 2.08 -17.56
CA GLN A 91 -4.47 1.18 -17.47
C GLN A 91 -4.12 -0.21 -18.00
N ALA A 92 -3.34 -0.32 -19.08
CA ALA A 92 -2.91 -1.60 -19.61
C ALA A 92 -1.95 -2.32 -18.65
N ASP A 93 -1.02 -1.60 -18.04
CA ASP A 93 -0.05 -2.17 -17.10
C ASP A 93 -0.73 -2.62 -15.79
N ILE A 94 -1.71 -1.85 -15.28
CA ILE A 94 -2.53 -2.24 -14.13
C ILE A 94 -3.40 -3.46 -14.47
N GLN A 95 -4.02 -3.50 -15.65
CA GLN A 95 -4.80 -4.67 -16.05
C GLN A 95 -3.92 -5.90 -16.21
N ALA A 96 -2.68 -5.75 -16.69
CA ALA A 96 -1.72 -6.86 -16.79
C ALA A 96 -1.29 -7.36 -15.41
N TYR A 97 -1.05 -6.46 -14.45
CA TYR A 97 -0.73 -6.83 -13.08
C TYR A 97 -1.92 -7.49 -12.35
N LEU A 98 -3.13 -6.94 -12.49
CA LEU A 98 -4.34 -7.54 -11.93
C LEU A 98 -4.65 -8.91 -12.54
N ALA A 99 -4.41 -9.09 -13.85
CA ALA A 99 -4.53 -10.39 -14.50
C ALA A 99 -3.48 -11.39 -14.00
N PHE A 100 -2.25 -10.94 -13.77
CA PHE A 100 -1.19 -11.76 -13.16
C PHE A 100 -1.57 -12.21 -11.75
N LEU A 101 -2.03 -11.27 -10.91
CA LEU A 101 -2.49 -11.57 -9.55
C LEU A 101 -3.67 -12.55 -9.58
N ALA A 102 -4.69 -12.31 -10.41
CA ALA A 102 -5.85 -13.19 -10.55
C ALA A 102 -5.49 -14.60 -11.06
N ALA A 103 -4.39 -14.74 -11.81
CA ALA A 103 -3.91 -16.03 -12.31
C ALA A 103 -3.00 -16.78 -11.32
N HIS A 104 -2.49 -16.10 -10.29
CA HIS A 104 -1.58 -16.65 -9.28
C HIS A 104 -2.15 -16.56 -7.85
N THR A 105 -3.38 -16.11 -7.68
CA THR A 105 -4.15 -16.24 -6.44
C THR A 105 -4.92 -17.56 -6.49
N ASP A 106 -4.56 -18.50 -5.63
CA ASP A 106 -5.38 -19.68 -5.36
C ASP A 106 -6.49 -19.28 -4.36
N PRO A 107 -7.76 -19.23 -4.76
CA PRO A 107 -8.86 -18.83 -3.87
C PRO A 107 -9.11 -19.83 -2.73
N ALA A 108 -8.40 -20.97 -2.68
CA ALA A 108 -8.59 -22.01 -1.66
C ALA A 108 -7.58 -21.97 -0.50
N THR A 109 -6.51 -21.17 -0.55
CA THR A 109 -5.46 -21.12 0.49
C THR A 109 -5.56 -19.91 1.45
N GLU A 110 -6.42 -18.94 1.15
CA GLU A 110 -6.54 -17.69 1.90
C GLU A 110 -7.46 -17.80 3.15
N GLN A 111 -7.22 -18.76 4.04
CA GLN A 111 -7.98 -18.85 5.30
C GLN A 111 -7.17 -19.13 6.58
N ALA A 112 -5.82 -19.07 6.60
CA ALA A 112 -5.11 -19.51 7.80
C ALA A 112 -4.02 -18.61 8.40
N ASP A 113 -3.40 -17.67 7.69
CA ASP A 113 -2.17 -17.04 8.23
C ASP A 113 -1.99 -15.53 8.02
N GLY A 114 -2.89 -14.83 7.33
CA GLY A 114 -2.80 -13.35 7.22
C GLY A 114 -1.61 -12.93 6.36
N GLU A 115 -1.53 -13.48 5.15
CA GLU A 115 -0.38 -13.37 4.28
C GLU A 115 -0.03 -11.91 3.91
N THR A 116 1.28 -11.70 3.87
CA THR A 116 1.91 -10.42 3.51
C THR A 116 1.76 -10.18 2.02
N PHE A 117 1.19 -9.04 1.63
CA PHE A 117 1.18 -8.62 0.24
C PHE A 117 2.41 -7.75 -0.02
N GLN A 118 3.42 -8.30 -0.69
CA GLN A 118 4.55 -7.50 -1.18
C GLN A 118 4.16 -6.84 -2.49
N PHE A 119 4.09 -5.51 -2.50
CA PHE A 119 3.91 -4.70 -3.71
C PHE A 119 5.26 -4.09 -4.06
N THR A 120 5.91 -4.59 -5.11
CA THR A 120 7.00 -3.82 -5.74
C THR A 120 6.34 -2.74 -6.58
N ALA A 121 6.51 -1.47 -6.21
CA ALA A 121 6.16 -0.36 -7.09
C ALA A 121 6.96 -0.51 -8.38
N PHE A 122 6.30 -0.86 -9.49
CA PHE A 122 6.98 -0.85 -10.76
C PHE A 122 7.16 0.61 -11.14
N ASP A 123 8.41 1.07 -11.20
CA ASP A 123 8.75 2.40 -11.70
C ASP A 123 8.28 2.48 -13.16
N LEU A 124 7.10 3.07 -13.35
CA LEU A 124 6.57 3.50 -14.64
C LEU A 124 7.41 4.68 -15.12
N LYS A 125 8.72 4.46 -15.30
CA LYS A 125 9.55 5.38 -16.07
C LYS A 125 8.89 5.44 -17.43
N ALA A 126 8.30 6.60 -17.72
CA ALA A 126 7.86 6.99 -19.04
C ALA A 126 8.87 6.43 -20.03
N ARG A 127 8.42 5.50 -20.89
CA ARG A 127 9.20 5.10 -22.05
C ARG A 127 9.37 6.37 -22.88
N GLN A 128 10.48 7.07 -22.66
CA GLN A 128 10.94 8.07 -23.61
C GLN A 128 11.24 7.29 -24.88
N PHE A 129 10.52 7.65 -25.95
CA PHE A 129 10.74 7.15 -27.31
C PHE A 129 12.19 7.32 -27.74
#